data_AF-A0AAW0WXN2-F1
#
_entry.id   AF-A0AAW0WXN2-F1
#
_cell.length_a   1.000
_cell.length_b   1.000
_cell.length_c   1.000
_cell.angle_alpha   90.00
_cell.angle_beta   90.00
_cell.angle_gamma   90.00
#
_symmetry.space_group_name_H-M   'P 1'
#
loop_
_entity.id
_entity.type
_entity.pdbx_description
1 polymer ?
#
loop_
_entity_poly.entity_id
_entity_poly.type
_entity_poly.pdbx_seq_one_letter_code
_entity_poly.pdbx_strand_id
1 'polypeptide(L)'
;MTEEIEEHGVKINIKGTIQAPKRNEVMFNSDMVVNRSLVLCALAVYSESGKCVNGKVRCLDALGATGVSGLAWARQLPKVSVIINDQLPAATQRIQENAATNDLHIEITTEDVSVLLHQRPFDFIFLDCYGSSVHYLDAAFRNVPKYGILAITSTDDAALYGKAADVTLRNYGGYVVKTSYAKELAARLVLASVVRAAAKCNKGVEVLCCVALKSFITVIVRVIRGPSTANKCVRKIRRIIHCCMCEDRAFYPQTVYPLELPYSLLSCDCRSKSAGKLAVELGPVWCDEIFDPSFCQAMLSKASSLQLPHKVTSLLTTIVSEARCKDHPDSEGGIGGDKENTLTEGLEDSLAGVEDEEEEEEGLHGHSCHSVEDETDGETPTKRLKTEHLVLRSPAFYFNLHRHSPKGHDLGKINKVVDFLRNAKHKASRTHFDPEAIRTSCTLAEFTNLLVEFSKAQN
;
A
#
# COMPACT_ATOMS: atom_id res chain seq x y z
N MET A 1 4.31 22.86 31.53
CA MET A 1 2.85 23.04 31.67
C MET A 1 2.18 21.98 30.81
N THR A 2 1.11 21.37 31.30
CA THR A 2 0.28 20.44 30.52
C THR A 2 -0.84 21.23 29.85
N GLU A 3 -1.13 20.91 28.60
CA GLU A 3 -2.21 21.49 27.79
C GLU A 3 -3.26 20.40 27.55
N GLU A 4 -4.55 20.73 27.67
CA GLU A 4 -5.65 19.83 27.28
C GLU A 4 -6.04 20.15 25.85
N ILE A 5 -6.16 19.10 25.03
CA ILE A 5 -6.67 19.19 23.67
C ILE A 5 -7.78 18.17 23.46
N GLU A 6 -8.68 18.43 22.54
CA GLU A 6 -9.73 17.49 22.14
C GLU A 6 -9.51 17.05 20.69
N GLU A 7 -9.49 15.73 20.46
CA GLU A 7 -9.40 15.16 19.12
C GLU A 7 -10.34 13.96 19.02
N HIS A 8 -11.16 13.91 17.97
CA HIS A 8 -12.08 12.79 17.71
C HIS A 8 -12.97 12.43 18.93
N GLY A 9 -13.37 13.44 19.70
CA GLY A 9 -14.23 13.30 20.88
C GLY A 9 -13.52 12.78 22.13
N VAL A 10 -12.19 12.69 22.14
CA VAL A 10 -11.41 12.39 23.36
C VAL A 10 -10.56 13.58 23.78
N LYS A 11 -10.55 13.85 25.08
CA LYS A 11 -9.73 14.90 25.70
C LYS A 11 -8.42 14.33 26.17
N ILE A 12 -7.29 14.85 25.71
CA ILE A 12 -5.98 14.35 26.11
C ILE A 12 -5.13 15.47 26.69
N ASN A 13 -4.41 15.15 27.76
CA ASN A 13 -3.39 16.01 28.33
C ASN A 13 -2.07 15.78 27.58
N ILE A 14 -1.43 16.85 27.15
CA ILE A 14 -0.14 16.83 26.45
C ILE A 14 0.87 17.73 27.16
N LYS A 15 2.17 17.53 26.92
CA LYS A 15 3.24 18.44 27.40
C LYS A 15 3.70 19.38 26.26
N GLY A 16 2.75 19.82 25.44
CA GLY A 16 2.97 20.54 24.19
C GLY A 16 3.09 19.62 22.97
N THR A 17 3.13 20.23 21.78
CA THR A 17 3.35 19.53 20.51
C THR A 17 4.85 19.35 20.27
N ILE A 18 5.30 18.11 20.12
CA ILE A 18 6.71 17.76 19.92
C ILE A 18 6.84 17.03 18.58
N GLN A 19 7.60 17.61 17.65
CA GLN A 19 7.85 17.01 16.32
C GLN A 19 9.00 16.01 16.31
N ALA A 20 9.99 16.18 17.20
CA ALA A 20 11.16 15.32 17.33
C ALA A 20 11.42 15.03 18.82
N PRO A 21 10.73 14.04 19.41
CA PRO A 21 10.86 13.76 20.84
C PRO A 21 12.23 13.19 21.15
N LYS A 22 12.76 13.55 22.33
CA LYS A 22 13.86 12.77 22.93
C LYS A 22 13.31 11.40 23.33
N ARG A 23 14.21 10.42 23.47
CA ARG A 23 13.86 9.02 23.80
C ARG A 23 12.94 8.84 25.02
N ASN A 24 12.94 9.80 25.95
CA ASN A 24 12.18 9.74 27.20
C ASN A 24 10.96 10.69 27.22
N GLU A 25 10.62 11.33 26.10
CA GLU A 25 9.51 12.28 25.99
C GLU A 25 8.28 11.62 25.35
N VAL A 26 7.12 11.88 25.93
CA VAL A 26 5.84 11.42 25.37
C VAL A 26 5.48 12.32 24.19
N MET A 27 5.43 11.74 22.99
CA MET A 27 5.20 12.49 21.75
C MET A 27 3.72 12.82 21.56
N PHE A 28 3.44 14.04 21.08
CA PHE A 28 2.19 14.37 20.43
C PHE A 28 2.46 15.29 19.25
N ASN A 29 1.93 14.94 18.08
CA ASN A 29 2.03 15.75 16.87
C ASN A 29 0.62 16.09 16.34
N SER A 30 0.29 17.38 16.32
CA SER A 30 -0.98 17.91 15.80
C SER A 30 -1.10 17.79 14.28
N ASP A 31 0.02 17.73 13.55
CA ASP A 31 0.02 17.55 12.09
C ASP A 31 -0.48 16.15 11.68
N MET A 32 -0.43 15.18 12.59
CA MET A 32 -0.83 13.79 12.38
C MET A 32 -2.34 13.55 12.51
N VAL A 33 -3.16 14.59 12.78
CA VAL A 33 -4.63 14.43 12.88
C VAL A 33 -5.24 13.84 11.60
N VAL A 34 -4.69 14.17 10.41
CA VAL A 34 -5.15 13.57 9.15
C VAL A 34 -4.85 12.08 9.11
N ASN A 35 -3.67 11.67 9.60
CA ASN A 35 -3.30 10.26 9.68
C ASN A 35 -4.25 9.49 10.60
N ARG A 36 -4.41 9.97 11.84
CA ARG A 36 -5.27 9.35 12.85
C ARG A 36 -6.72 9.25 12.39
N SER A 37 -7.22 10.28 11.71
CA SER A 37 -8.53 10.28 11.04
C SER A 37 -8.66 9.17 9.99
N LEU A 38 -7.66 9.00 9.12
CA LEU A 38 -7.67 7.96 8.08
C LEU A 38 -7.65 6.56 8.69
N VAL A 39 -6.86 6.35 9.74
CA VAL A 39 -6.77 5.06 10.44
C VAL A 39 -8.08 4.75 11.18
N LEU A 40 -8.68 5.75 11.84
CA LEU A 40 -10.01 5.62 12.44
C LEU A 40 -11.07 5.24 11.39
N CYS A 41 -11.08 5.88 10.22
CA CYS A 41 -11.96 5.49 9.11
C CYS A 41 -11.74 4.05 8.66
N ALA A 42 -10.48 3.63 8.50
CA ALA A 42 -10.15 2.26 8.07
C ALA A 42 -10.63 1.22 9.09
N LEU A 43 -10.45 1.49 10.39
CA LEU A 43 -10.96 0.63 11.45
C LEU A 43 -12.50 0.60 11.48
N ALA A 44 -13.14 1.76 11.29
CA ALA A 44 -14.60 1.84 11.22
C ALA A 44 -15.15 0.98 10.06
N VAL A 45 -14.55 1.07 8.87
CA VAL A 45 -14.91 0.21 7.72
C VAL A 45 -14.69 -1.27 8.05
N TYR A 46 -13.54 -1.62 8.64
CA TYR A 46 -13.21 -3.00 8.96
C TYR A 46 -14.17 -3.62 9.99
N SER A 47 -14.48 -2.89 11.06
CA SER A 47 -15.34 -3.35 12.15
C SER A 47 -16.78 -3.61 11.74
N GLU A 48 -17.22 -3.03 10.64
CA GLU A 48 -18.55 -3.27 10.06
C GLU A 48 -18.55 -4.22 8.85
N SER A 49 -17.36 -4.63 8.38
CA SER A 49 -17.23 -5.44 7.16
C SER A 49 -17.65 -6.90 7.31
N GLY A 50 -17.83 -7.40 8.54
CA GLY A 50 -18.08 -8.81 8.82
C GLY A 50 -16.88 -9.74 8.53
N LYS A 51 -15.71 -9.19 8.12
CA LYS A 51 -14.52 -9.98 7.78
C LYS A 51 -13.66 -10.36 8.99
N CYS A 52 -13.96 -9.80 10.16
CA CYS A 52 -13.27 -10.16 11.39
C CYS A 52 -13.60 -11.62 11.74
N VAL A 53 -12.58 -12.45 11.86
CA VAL A 53 -12.74 -13.88 12.21
C VAL A 53 -13.17 -14.04 13.67
N ASN A 54 -12.85 -13.05 14.51
CA ASN A 54 -13.23 -13.03 15.93
C ASN A 54 -14.53 -12.23 16.12
N GLY A 55 -15.36 -12.58 17.11
CA GLY A 55 -16.64 -11.89 17.34
C GLY A 55 -16.50 -10.38 17.59
N LYS A 56 -15.52 -9.96 18.41
CA LYS A 56 -15.17 -8.56 18.65
C LYS A 56 -13.81 -8.27 18.02
N VAL A 57 -13.70 -7.16 17.27
CA VAL A 57 -12.45 -6.80 16.59
C VAL A 57 -11.41 -6.42 17.63
N ARG A 58 -10.32 -7.19 17.75
CA ARG A 58 -9.22 -6.85 18.65
C ARG A 58 -8.25 -5.90 17.98
N CYS A 59 -8.12 -4.71 18.53
CA CYS A 59 -7.30 -3.62 17.99
C CYS A 59 -6.10 -3.36 18.88
N LEU A 60 -4.94 -3.18 18.26
CA LEU A 60 -3.72 -2.73 18.92
C LEU A 60 -3.31 -1.35 18.39
N ASP A 61 -3.30 -0.36 19.29
CA ASP A 61 -2.51 0.86 19.12
C ASP A 61 -1.12 0.61 19.71
N ALA A 62 -0.17 0.21 18.87
CA ALA A 62 1.07 -0.42 19.34
C ALA A 62 2.09 0.57 19.94
N LEU A 63 2.02 1.83 19.48
CA LEU A 63 2.93 2.93 19.79
C LEU A 63 2.07 4.14 20.22
N GLY A 64 1.35 3.97 21.34
CA GLY A 64 0.24 4.85 21.70
C GLY A 64 0.64 6.28 22.08
N ALA A 65 1.85 6.49 22.62
CA ALA A 65 2.32 7.77 23.15
C ALA A 65 1.34 8.43 24.15
N THR A 66 0.47 9.32 23.68
CA THR A 66 -0.60 9.91 24.50
C THR A 66 -1.89 9.07 24.57
N GLY A 67 -2.00 8.06 23.71
CA GLY A 67 -3.16 7.18 23.57
C GLY A 67 -4.26 7.74 22.67
N VAL A 68 -4.05 8.88 22.01
CA VAL A 68 -5.11 9.60 21.28
C VAL A 68 -5.85 8.73 20.26
N SER A 69 -5.13 7.88 19.51
CA SER A 69 -5.72 7.01 18.49
C SER A 69 -6.57 5.91 19.13
N GLY A 70 -5.98 5.09 20.01
CA GLY A 70 -6.71 4.01 20.68
C GLY A 70 -7.89 4.50 21.52
N LEU A 71 -7.75 5.63 22.22
CA LEU A 71 -8.84 6.23 22.99
C LEU A 71 -9.99 6.68 22.08
N ALA A 72 -9.67 7.34 20.95
CA ALA A 72 -10.67 7.72 19.96
C ALA A 72 -11.40 6.49 19.40
N TRP A 73 -10.69 5.40 19.13
CA TRP A 73 -11.32 4.16 18.66
C TRP A 73 -12.27 3.58 19.70
N ALA A 74 -11.86 3.50 20.96
CA ALA A 74 -12.68 2.98 22.04
C ALA A 74 -13.94 3.82 22.26
N ARG A 75 -13.84 5.14 22.11
CA ARG A 75 -14.97 6.07 22.22
C ARG A 75 -15.93 5.97 21.03
N GLN A 76 -15.41 5.93 19.81
CA GLN A 76 -16.20 6.07 18.59
C GLN A 76 -16.75 4.73 18.08
N LEU A 77 -16.11 3.60 18.40
CA LEU A 77 -16.40 2.29 17.80
C LEU A 77 -16.77 1.25 18.87
N PRO A 78 -18.07 1.02 19.15
CA PRO A 78 -18.48 0.12 20.25
C PRO A 78 -18.15 -1.37 20.00
N LYS A 79 -17.94 -1.77 18.74
CA LYS A 79 -17.67 -3.17 18.34
C LYS A 79 -16.18 -3.55 18.41
N VAL A 80 -15.30 -2.68 18.89
CA VAL A 80 -13.86 -2.96 18.96
C VAL A 80 -13.37 -3.11 20.39
N SER A 81 -12.39 -3.97 20.59
CA SER A 81 -11.67 -4.16 21.85
C SER A 81 -10.29 -3.55 21.69
N VAL A 82 -10.02 -2.44 22.35
CA VAL A 82 -8.77 -1.68 22.17
C VAL A 82 -7.77 -2.04 23.25
N ILE A 83 -6.54 -2.31 22.82
CA ILE A 83 -5.35 -2.34 23.66
C ILE A 83 -4.43 -1.21 23.19
N ILE A 84 -3.94 -0.40 24.13
CA ILE A 84 -2.96 0.64 23.84
C ILE A 84 -1.65 0.25 24.52
N ASN A 85 -0.58 0.17 23.74
CA ASN A 85 0.75 -0.14 24.22
C ASN A 85 1.69 1.04 24.02
N ASP A 86 2.62 1.24 24.95
CA ASP A 86 3.83 2.03 24.70
C ASP A 86 5.02 1.43 25.45
N GLN A 87 6.22 1.47 24.86
CA GLN A 87 7.43 0.97 25.52
C GLN A 87 7.90 1.90 26.65
N LEU A 88 7.54 3.19 26.60
CA LEU A 88 7.95 4.18 27.58
C LEU A 88 6.96 4.19 28.76
N PRO A 89 7.39 3.88 30.01
CA PRO A 89 6.49 3.90 31.16
C PRO A 89 5.77 5.23 31.38
N ALA A 90 6.43 6.36 31.06
CA ALA A 90 5.83 7.68 31.13
C ALA A 90 4.70 7.89 30.11
N ALA A 91 4.76 7.24 28.95
CA ALA A 91 3.68 7.25 27.96
C ALA A 91 2.51 6.41 28.47
N THR A 92 2.75 5.21 29.00
CA THR A 92 1.72 4.37 29.63
C THR A 92 0.99 5.11 30.76
N GLN A 93 1.73 5.78 31.65
CA GLN A 93 1.12 6.61 32.69
C GLN A 93 0.24 7.71 32.08
N ARG A 94 0.71 8.37 31.02
CA ARG A 94 -0.08 9.39 30.32
C ARG A 94 -1.35 8.80 29.67
N ILE A 95 -1.27 7.62 29.09
CA ILE A 95 -2.42 6.92 28.50
C ILE A 95 -3.45 6.62 29.61
N GLN A 96 -3.02 6.18 30.79
CA GLN A 96 -3.89 5.93 31.95
C GLN A 96 -4.59 7.21 32.42
N GLU A 97 -3.84 8.30 32.57
CA GLU A 97 -4.40 9.63 32.93
C GLU A 97 -5.46 10.07 31.90
N ASN A 98 -5.14 9.96 30.61
CA ASN A 98 -6.05 10.35 29.54
C ASN A 98 -7.27 9.42 29.44
N ALA A 99 -7.12 8.12 29.68
CA ALA A 99 -8.23 7.18 29.72
C ALA A 99 -9.20 7.53 30.86
N ALA A 100 -8.67 7.86 32.04
CA ALA A 100 -9.46 8.29 33.19
C ALA A 100 -10.21 9.60 32.92
N THR A 101 -9.56 10.60 32.30
CA THR A 101 -10.22 11.86 31.90
C THR A 101 -11.40 11.65 30.94
N ASN A 102 -11.40 10.54 30.21
CA ASN A 102 -12.43 10.21 29.23
C ASN A 102 -13.43 9.15 29.72
N ASP A 103 -13.35 8.72 30.98
CA ASP A 103 -14.15 7.63 31.53
C ASP A 103 -14.07 6.34 30.67
N LEU A 104 -12.89 6.06 30.12
CA LEU A 104 -12.64 4.89 29.27
C LEU A 104 -11.89 3.80 30.03
N HIS A 105 -12.50 2.62 30.09
CA HIS A 105 -11.88 1.42 30.63
C HIS A 105 -11.28 0.58 29.49
N ILE A 106 -9.97 0.75 29.27
CA ILE A 106 -9.21 0.05 28.23
C ILE A 106 -8.01 -0.69 28.82
N GLU A 107 -7.56 -1.72 28.13
CA GLU A 107 -6.32 -2.41 28.49
C GLU A 107 -5.12 -1.59 28.01
N ILE A 108 -4.18 -1.31 28.92
CA ILE A 108 -2.98 -0.51 28.65
C ILE A 108 -1.76 -1.34 29.05
N THR A 109 -0.81 -1.52 28.14
CA THR A 109 0.39 -2.35 28.36
C THR A 109 1.67 -1.52 28.24
N THR A 110 2.72 -1.94 28.94
CA THR A 110 4.07 -1.37 28.81
C THR A 110 5.03 -2.46 28.35
N GLU A 111 4.92 -2.84 27.09
CA GLU A 111 5.65 -3.98 26.53
C GLU A 111 6.44 -3.60 25.27
N ASP A 112 7.46 -4.40 24.97
CA ASP A 112 8.08 -4.37 23.65
C ASP A 112 7.05 -4.77 22.58
N VAL A 113 6.88 -3.92 21.57
CA VAL A 113 5.87 -4.12 20.52
C VAL A 113 6.05 -5.47 19.82
N SER A 114 7.29 -5.88 19.54
CA SER A 114 7.55 -7.14 18.86
C SER A 114 7.19 -8.32 19.77
N VAL A 115 7.49 -8.25 21.07
CA VAL A 115 7.10 -9.28 22.04
C VAL A 115 5.57 -9.40 22.10
N LEU A 116 4.86 -8.28 22.26
CA LEU A 116 3.40 -8.26 22.35
C LEU A 116 2.74 -8.86 21.10
N LEU A 117 3.24 -8.53 19.90
CA LEU A 117 2.76 -9.07 18.63
C LEU A 117 3.02 -10.58 18.48
N HIS A 118 4.08 -11.11 19.11
CA HIS A 118 4.35 -12.56 19.15
C HIS A 118 3.51 -13.32 20.18
N GLN A 119 3.06 -12.65 21.25
CA GLN A 119 2.25 -13.27 22.30
C GLN A 119 0.76 -13.27 21.97
N ARG A 120 0.26 -12.25 21.26
CA ARG A 120 -1.18 -12.02 21.09
C ARG A 120 -1.57 -11.81 19.62
N PRO A 121 -2.67 -12.42 19.15
CA PRO A 121 -3.25 -12.10 17.86
C PRO A 121 -4.15 -10.87 17.94
N PHE A 122 -4.01 -9.98 16.95
CA PHE A 122 -4.83 -8.76 16.79
C PHE A 122 -5.43 -8.72 15.39
N ASP A 123 -6.70 -8.32 15.29
CA ASP A 123 -7.43 -8.20 14.04
C ASP A 123 -7.13 -6.89 13.30
N PHE A 124 -6.79 -5.83 14.06
CA PHE A 124 -6.37 -4.55 13.52
C PHE A 124 -5.13 -4.07 14.29
N ILE A 125 -4.02 -3.83 13.58
CA ILE A 125 -2.76 -3.38 14.18
C ILE A 125 -2.41 -2.01 13.59
N PHE A 126 -2.18 -1.03 14.44
CA PHE A 126 -1.63 0.26 14.05
C PHE A 126 -0.20 0.41 14.53
N LEU A 127 0.71 0.62 13.59
CA LEU A 127 2.12 0.91 13.83
C LEU A 127 2.38 2.38 13.43
N ASP A 128 2.23 3.31 14.37
CA ASP A 128 2.53 4.73 14.15
C ASP A 128 4.01 5.04 14.40
N CYS A 129 4.88 4.57 13.49
CA CYS A 129 6.31 4.62 13.73
C CYS A 129 6.89 6.02 13.48
N TYR A 130 7.55 6.56 14.49
CA TYR A 130 8.49 7.67 14.29
C TYR A 130 9.78 7.15 13.67
N GLY A 131 10.10 7.62 12.45
CA GLY A 131 11.16 7.06 11.64
C GLY A 131 10.71 5.80 10.90
N SER A 132 11.46 4.72 11.02
CA SER A 132 11.27 3.51 10.20
C SER A 132 10.29 2.52 10.83
N SER A 133 9.38 1.98 10.02
CA SER A 133 8.43 0.94 10.46
C SER A 133 8.97 -0.49 10.35
N VAL A 134 10.13 -0.67 9.71
CA VAL A 134 10.65 -2.00 9.31
C VAL A 134 10.97 -2.90 10.50
N HIS A 135 11.27 -2.30 11.66
CA HIS A 135 11.64 -3.02 12.89
C HIS A 135 10.52 -3.90 13.45
N TYR A 136 9.26 -3.59 13.13
CA TYR A 136 8.09 -4.28 13.69
C TYR A 136 7.41 -5.22 12.69
N LEU A 137 7.76 -5.15 11.39
CA LEU A 137 7.01 -5.82 10.32
C LEU A 137 7.04 -7.34 10.48
N ASP A 138 8.20 -7.93 10.74
CA ASP A 138 8.33 -9.39 10.86
C ASP A 138 7.49 -9.94 12.03
N ALA A 139 7.42 -9.19 13.15
CA ALA A 139 6.58 -9.55 14.30
C ALA A 139 5.08 -9.39 13.98
N ALA A 140 4.70 -8.29 13.34
CA ALA A 140 3.29 -7.97 13.05
C ALA A 140 2.60 -9.03 12.17
N PHE A 141 3.34 -9.66 11.26
CA PHE A 141 2.79 -10.70 10.39
C PHE A 141 2.79 -12.10 11.01
N ARG A 142 3.35 -12.32 12.21
CA ARG A 142 3.41 -13.66 12.81
C ARG A 142 2.02 -14.18 13.16
N ASN A 143 1.28 -13.45 13.99
CA ASN A 143 0.01 -13.87 14.57
C ASN A 143 -1.25 -13.24 13.96
N VAL A 144 -1.09 -12.28 13.03
CA VAL A 144 -2.24 -11.63 12.40
C VAL A 144 -3.18 -12.66 11.72
N PRO A 145 -4.50 -12.59 11.97
CA PRO A 145 -5.48 -13.51 11.41
C PRO A 145 -5.69 -13.28 9.92
N LYS A 146 -6.39 -14.23 9.27
CA LYS A 146 -6.88 -14.02 7.91
C LYS A 146 -7.80 -12.79 7.92
N TYR A 147 -7.67 -11.93 6.91
CA TYR A 147 -8.36 -10.65 6.79
C TYR A 147 -8.05 -9.59 7.85
N GLY A 148 -7.11 -9.85 8.77
CA GLY A 148 -6.60 -8.82 9.67
C GLY A 148 -5.99 -7.65 8.89
N ILE A 149 -6.08 -6.45 9.45
CA ILE A 149 -5.58 -5.21 8.82
C ILE A 149 -4.40 -4.67 9.59
N LEU A 150 -3.37 -4.26 8.86
CA LEU A 150 -2.27 -3.47 9.39
C LEU A 150 -2.34 -2.08 8.78
N ALA A 151 -2.40 -1.06 9.64
CA ALA A 151 -2.14 0.33 9.28
C ALA A 151 -0.72 0.67 9.74
N ILE A 152 0.15 1.00 8.79
CA ILE A 152 1.58 1.16 9.05
C ILE A 152 1.98 2.55 8.59
N THR A 153 2.43 3.37 9.53
CA THR A 153 2.92 4.72 9.27
C THR A 153 4.43 4.77 9.45
N SER A 154 5.12 5.50 8.56
CA SER A 154 6.54 5.81 8.66
C SER A 154 6.77 7.29 8.37
N THR A 155 7.69 7.89 9.13
CA THR A 155 8.18 9.26 8.95
C THR A 155 9.68 9.29 8.60
N ASP A 156 10.20 8.19 8.05
CA ASP A 156 11.61 8.01 7.65
C ASP A 156 11.94 8.77 6.35
N ASP A 157 11.77 10.08 6.37
CA ASP A 157 11.95 10.95 5.21
C ASP A 157 13.37 10.86 4.63
N ALA A 158 14.38 10.70 5.48
CA ALA A 158 15.77 10.66 5.03
C ALA A 158 16.04 9.43 4.14
N ALA A 159 15.55 8.25 4.53
CA ALA A 159 15.67 7.06 3.71
C ALA A 159 14.72 7.10 2.52
N LEU A 160 13.42 7.33 2.77
CA LEU A 160 12.37 7.16 1.77
C LEU A 160 12.47 8.13 0.58
N TYR A 161 13.10 9.29 0.77
CA TYR A 161 13.36 10.28 -0.29
C TYR A 161 14.81 10.32 -0.78
N GLY A 162 15.62 9.29 -0.46
CA GLY A 162 16.96 9.10 -1.03
C GLY A 162 18.03 10.05 -0.50
N LYS A 163 17.84 10.67 0.68
CA LYS A 163 18.88 11.48 1.34
C LYS A 163 19.92 10.60 2.04
N ALA A 164 19.52 9.43 2.52
CA ALA A 164 20.38 8.46 3.20
C ALA A 164 20.30 7.10 2.48
N ALA A 165 21.07 6.95 1.40
CA ALA A 165 21.01 5.77 0.53
C ALA A 165 21.29 4.45 1.29
N ASP A 166 22.28 4.41 2.18
CA ASP A 166 22.61 3.20 2.94
C ASP A 166 21.50 2.81 3.93
N VAL A 167 20.81 3.81 4.51
CA VAL A 167 19.65 3.56 5.38
C VAL A 167 18.48 3.02 4.55
N THR A 168 18.27 3.58 3.37
CA THR A 168 17.24 3.13 2.41
C THR A 168 17.47 1.67 2.03
N LEU A 169 18.71 1.33 1.66
CA LEU A 169 19.08 -0.01 1.26
C LEU A 169 18.94 -1.00 2.43
N ARG A 170 19.45 -0.66 3.62
CA ARG A 170 19.39 -1.54 4.78
C ARG A 170 17.97 -1.78 5.27
N ASN A 171 17.15 -0.72 5.35
CA ASN A 171 15.81 -0.82 5.93
C ASN A 171 14.79 -1.35 4.92
N TYR A 172 14.85 -0.91 3.66
CA TYR A 172 13.81 -1.21 2.66
C TYR A 172 14.28 -2.08 1.48
N GLY A 173 15.56 -2.39 1.40
CA GLY A 173 16.11 -3.30 0.39
C GLY A 173 16.04 -2.75 -1.03
N GLY A 174 16.13 -1.43 -1.22
CA GLY A 174 16.09 -0.82 -2.54
C GLY A 174 16.77 0.55 -2.63
N TYR A 175 16.99 0.99 -3.86
CA TYR A 175 17.57 2.30 -4.18
C TYR A 175 16.51 3.26 -4.69
N VAL A 176 16.56 4.51 -4.24
CA VAL A 176 15.70 5.59 -4.73
C VAL A 176 16.55 6.83 -5.00
N VAL A 177 16.06 7.66 -5.91
CA VAL A 177 16.68 8.95 -6.24
C VAL A 177 15.63 10.05 -6.18
N LYS A 178 16.07 11.30 -6.16
CA LYS A 178 15.17 12.46 -6.17
C LYS A 178 14.42 12.51 -7.50
N THR A 179 13.10 12.43 -7.45
CA THR A 179 12.19 12.47 -8.60
C THR A 179 10.95 13.29 -8.28
N SER A 180 10.18 13.73 -9.27
CA SER A 180 8.88 14.40 -9.05
C SER A 180 7.84 13.45 -8.42
N TYR A 181 7.98 12.14 -8.67
CA TYR A 181 7.08 11.10 -8.17
C TYR A 181 7.57 10.40 -6.88
N ALA A 182 8.51 11.01 -6.16
CA ALA A 182 9.22 10.38 -5.04
C ALA A 182 8.30 9.91 -3.91
N LYS A 183 7.15 10.57 -3.67
CA LYS A 183 6.18 10.18 -2.64
C LYS A 183 5.53 8.83 -2.92
N GLU A 184 5.13 8.58 -4.17
CA GLU A 184 4.61 7.27 -4.55
C GLU A 184 5.72 6.22 -4.62
N LEU A 185 6.94 6.60 -5.04
CA LEU A 185 8.09 5.69 -5.03
C LEU A 185 8.40 5.21 -3.60
N ALA A 186 8.40 6.13 -2.64
CA ALA A 186 8.57 5.85 -1.22
C ALA A 186 7.46 4.94 -0.67
N ALA A 187 6.19 5.26 -0.95
CA ALA A 187 5.05 4.42 -0.58
C ALA A 187 5.17 2.98 -1.10
N ARG A 188 5.52 2.82 -2.39
CA ARG A 188 5.71 1.50 -3.02
C ARG A 188 6.93 0.77 -2.45
N LEU A 189 7.95 1.49 -1.99
CA LEU A 189 9.12 0.92 -1.32
C LEU A 189 8.75 0.38 0.08
N VAL A 190 7.96 1.14 0.86
CA VAL A 190 7.40 0.66 2.14
C VAL A 190 6.54 -0.58 1.91
N LEU A 191 5.64 -0.56 0.92
CA LEU A 191 4.81 -1.72 0.56
C LEU A 191 5.66 -2.95 0.20
N ALA A 192 6.77 -2.79 -0.51
CA ALA A 192 7.67 -3.91 -0.81
C ALA A 192 8.24 -4.54 0.48
N SER A 193 8.65 -3.73 1.47
CA SER A 193 9.08 -4.24 2.77
C SER A 193 7.97 -4.99 3.52
N VAL A 194 6.75 -4.42 3.52
CA VAL A 194 5.56 -5.03 4.13
C VAL A 194 5.26 -6.39 3.50
N VAL A 195 5.27 -6.47 2.17
CA VAL A 195 5.02 -7.71 1.42
C VAL A 195 6.10 -8.76 1.72
N ARG A 196 7.39 -8.38 1.77
CA ARG A 196 8.47 -9.30 2.11
C ARG A 196 8.30 -9.88 3.51
N ALA A 197 7.95 -9.05 4.49
CA ALA A 197 7.72 -9.49 5.87
C ALA A 197 6.52 -10.47 5.95
N ALA A 198 5.41 -10.15 5.28
CA ALA A 198 4.24 -11.03 5.19
C ALA A 198 4.58 -12.39 4.54
N ALA A 199 5.35 -12.36 3.46
CA ALA A 199 5.68 -13.56 2.68
C ALA A 199 6.50 -14.57 3.47
N LYS A 200 7.43 -14.13 4.33
CA LYS A 200 8.18 -15.00 5.27
C LYS A 200 7.26 -15.84 6.17
N CYS A 201 6.02 -15.37 6.39
CA CYS A 201 5.02 -16.03 7.22
C CYS A 201 3.94 -16.76 6.41
N ASN A 202 4.17 -17.07 5.12
CA ASN A 202 3.19 -17.66 4.20
C ASN A 202 1.90 -16.83 4.08
N LYS A 203 2.02 -15.50 4.12
CA LYS A 203 0.92 -14.54 3.99
C LYS A 203 1.17 -13.62 2.80
N GLY A 204 0.13 -13.36 2.03
CA GLY A 204 0.08 -12.25 1.07
C GLY A 204 -0.67 -11.06 1.65
N VAL A 205 -0.71 -9.97 0.89
CA VAL A 205 -1.41 -8.73 1.27
C VAL A 205 -2.22 -8.18 0.11
N GLU A 206 -3.38 -7.62 0.45
CA GLU A 206 -4.17 -6.73 -0.41
C GLU A 206 -3.95 -5.29 0.08
N VAL A 207 -3.54 -4.39 -0.81
CA VAL A 207 -3.37 -2.98 -0.45
C VAL A 207 -4.73 -2.30 -0.49
N LEU A 208 -5.17 -1.77 0.66
CA LEU A 208 -6.47 -1.14 0.82
C LEU A 208 -6.42 0.36 0.52
N CYS A 209 -5.41 1.04 1.05
CA CYS A 209 -5.22 2.46 0.87
C CYS A 209 -3.77 2.83 1.17
N CYS A 210 -3.20 3.74 0.39
CA CYS A 210 -1.88 4.31 0.64
C CYS A 210 -1.96 5.84 0.58
N VAL A 211 -1.41 6.50 1.59
CA VAL A 211 -1.40 7.96 1.68
C VAL A 211 0.01 8.43 1.99
N ALA A 212 0.55 9.32 1.16
CA ALA A 212 1.80 10.00 1.45
C ALA A 212 1.61 11.52 1.42
N LEU A 213 1.73 12.14 2.59
CA LEU A 213 1.71 13.59 2.76
C LEU A 213 3.11 14.05 3.20
N LYS A 214 3.29 15.36 3.37
CA LYS A 214 4.58 15.94 3.77
C LYS A 214 5.10 15.34 5.10
N SER A 215 4.19 14.98 6.01
CA SER A 215 4.55 14.59 7.37
C SER A 215 4.66 13.08 7.59
N PHE A 216 4.09 12.26 6.69
CA PHE A 216 4.03 10.81 6.89
C PHE A 216 3.72 10.06 5.59
N ILE A 217 4.09 8.78 5.58
CA ILE A 217 3.63 7.78 4.62
C ILE A 217 2.89 6.69 5.40
N THR A 218 1.67 6.39 4.99
CA THR A 218 0.85 5.34 5.60
C THR A 218 0.35 4.37 4.56
N VAL A 219 0.52 3.09 4.85
CA VAL A 219 0.02 1.99 4.04
C VAL A 219 -0.94 1.18 4.89
N ILE A 220 -2.13 0.90 4.34
CA ILE A 220 -3.15 0.08 4.98
C ILE A 220 -3.29 -1.18 4.14
N VAL A 221 -3.02 -2.32 4.75
CA VAL A 221 -3.03 -3.63 4.06
C VAL A 221 -3.92 -4.63 4.78
N ARG A 222 -4.57 -5.50 4.02
CA ARG A 222 -5.32 -6.64 4.52
C ARG A 222 -4.55 -7.93 4.27
N VAL A 223 -4.49 -8.77 5.28
CA VAL A 223 -3.76 -10.04 5.24
C VAL A 223 -4.57 -11.13 4.56
N ILE A 224 -3.94 -11.83 3.63
CA ILE A 224 -4.49 -13.06 3.03
C ILE A 224 -3.53 -14.21 3.33
N ARG A 225 -4.04 -15.31 3.89
CA ARG A 225 -3.22 -16.48 4.23
C ARG A 225 -3.00 -17.37 3.00
N GLY A 226 -1.84 -18.00 2.95
CA GLY A 226 -1.52 -19.06 2.00
C GLY A 226 -0.21 -18.79 1.25
N PRO A 227 0.64 -19.81 1.06
CA PRO A 227 1.92 -19.68 0.35
C PRO A 227 1.71 -19.26 -1.12
N SER A 228 0.64 -19.71 -1.77
CA SER A 228 0.29 -19.29 -3.13
C SER A 228 0.08 -17.78 -3.22
N THR A 229 -0.65 -17.19 -2.27
CA THR A 229 -0.88 -15.75 -2.21
C THR A 229 0.39 -14.98 -1.88
N ALA A 230 1.21 -15.49 -0.95
CA ALA A 230 2.53 -14.92 -0.66
C ALA A 230 3.40 -14.85 -1.93
N ASN A 231 3.49 -15.96 -2.68
CA ASN A 231 4.24 -16.03 -3.94
C ASN A 231 3.72 -15.04 -4.99
N LYS A 232 2.38 -14.90 -5.11
CA LYS A 232 1.76 -13.90 -6.00
C LYS A 232 2.15 -12.48 -5.62
N CYS A 233 2.16 -12.13 -4.32
CA CYS A 233 2.56 -10.80 -3.86
C CYS A 233 4.05 -10.53 -4.07
N VAL A 234 4.94 -11.48 -3.76
CA VAL A 234 6.39 -11.29 -3.94
C VAL A 234 6.76 -11.03 -5.41
N ARG A 235 6.09 -11.68 -6.36
CA ARG A 235 6.26 -11.44 -7.82
C ARG A 235 5.89 -10.02 -8.28
N LYS A 236 5.14 -9.28 -7.47
CA LYS A 236 4.77 -7.88 -7.69
C LYS A 236 5.79 -6.90 -7.09
N ILE A 237 6.87 -7.37 -6.49
CA ILE A 237 8.00 -6.53 -6.10
C ILE A 237 8.97 -6.47 -7.29
N ARG A 238 9.04 -5.32 -7.96
CA ARG A 238 9.78 -5.16 -9.21
C ARG A 238 10.68 -3.92 -9.22
N ARG A 239 11.78 -4.00 -9.97
CA ARG A 239 12.66 -2.86 -10.25
C ARG A 239 12.00 -1.91 -11.24
N ILE A 240 12.42 -0.66 -11.23
CA ILE A 240 12.01 0.38 -12.17
C ILE A 240 13.25 0.83 -12.95
N ILE A 241 13.16 0.91 -14.26
CA ILE A 241 14.11 1.72 -15.04
C ILE A 241 13.60 3.16 -15.05
N HIS A 242 14.48 4.12 -14.79
CA HIS A 242 14.16 5.55 -14.70
C HIS A 242 15.12 6.37 -15.55
N CYS A 243 14.60 7.22 -16.45
CA CYS A 243 15.40 8.20 -17.17
C CYS A 243 15.66 9.44 -16.32
N CYS A 244 16.93 9.72 -16.02
CA CYS A 244 17.33 10.88 -15.22
C CYS A 244 17.11 12.24 -15.93
N MET A 245 16.85 12.24 -17.24
CA MET A 245 16.62 13.46 -18.01
C MET A 245 15.16 13.88 -17.96
N CYS A 246 14.26 13.01 -18.42
CA CYS A 246 12.85 13.32 -18.59
C CYS A 246 11.96 12.63 -17.55
N GLU A 247 12.49 11.85 -16.61
CA GLU A 247 11.72 11.06 -15.64
C GLU A 247 10.75 10.03 -16.24
N ASP A 248 10.95 9.64 -17.51
CA ASP A 248 10.28 8.45 -18.05
C ASP A 248 10.69 7.21 -17.25
N ARG A 249 9.79 6.25 -17.14
CA ARG A 249 9.97 5.11 -16.26
C ARG A 249 9.06 3.95 -16.63
N ALA A 250 9.57 2.75 -16.37
CA ALA A 250 8.81 1.52 -16.53
C ALA A 250 9.26 0.48 -15.50
N PHE A 251 8.34 -0.39 -15.09
CA PHE A 251 8.71 -1.57 -14.33
C PHE A 251 9.43 -2.57 -15.23
N TYR A 252 10.46 -3.21 -14.69
CA TYR A 252 11.01 -4.40 -15.33
C TYR A 252 9.95 -5.51 -15.38
N PRO A 253 9.92 -6.30 -16.46
CA PRO A 253 9.04 -7.47 -16.53
C PRO A 253 9.42 -8.50 -15.46
N GLN A 254 8.49 -9.38 -15.11
CA GLN A 254 8.81 -10.53 -14.29
C GLN A 254 9.56 -11.55 -15.13
N THR A 255 10.88 -11.55 -14.98
CA THR A 255 11.79 -12.46 -15.67
C THR A 255 12.93 -12.86 -14.73
N VAL A 256 13.39 -14.10 -14.89
CA VAL A 256 14.64 -14.59 -14.27
C VAL A 256 15.85 -14.42 -15.21
N TYR A 257 15.60 -14.05 -16.46
CA TYR A 257 16.62 -13.83 -17.48
C TYR A 257 17.05 -12.37 -17.56
N PRO A 258 18.32 -12.09 -17.90
CA PRO A 258 18.77 -10.74 -18.22
C PRO A 258 17.93 -10.12 -19.34
N LEU A 259 17.68 -8.81 -19.22
CA LEU A 259 17.08 -8.02 -20.30
C LEU A 259 18.21 -7.32 -21.05
N GLU A 260 18.49 -7.75 -22.28
CA GLU A 260 19.60 -7.24 -23.09
C GLU A 260 19.51 -5.74 -23.38
N LEU A 261 18.28 -5.23 -23.59
CA LEU A 261 18.05 -3.84 -23.97
C LEU A 261 17.08 -3.13 -23.01
N PRO A 262 17.47 -2.81 -21.76
CA PRO A 262 16.55 -2.22 -20.77
C PRO A 262 15.92 -0.90 -21.20
N TYR A 263 16.64 -0.10 -21.99
CA TYR A 263 16.13 1.17 -22.53
C TYR A 263 14.91 1.00 -23.44
N SER A 264 14.66 -0.20 -24.00
CA SER A 264 13.46 -0.48 -24.79
C SER A 264 12.16 -0.40 -23.96
N LEU A 265 12.26 -0.44 -22.63
CA LEU A 265 11.13 -0.26 -21.74
C LEU A 265 10.72 1.22 -21.57
N LEU A 266 11.58 2.16 -21.97
CA LEU A 266 11.29 3.59 -21.90
C LEU A 266 10.68 4.05 -23.22
N SER A 267 9.64 4.88 -23.13
CA SER A 267 9.00 5.54 -24.27
C SER A 267 9.79 6.73 -24.82
N CYS A 268 10.67 7.31 -24.01
CA CYS A 268 11.48 8.47 -24.38
C CYS A 268 12.67 8.09 -25.26
N ASP A 269 13.10 9.06 -26.07
CA ASP A 269 14.27 8.97 -26.95
C ASP A 269 15.50 9.72 -26.38
N CYS A 270 15.53 10.06 -25.09
CA CYS A 270 16.63 10.86 -24.51
C CYS A 270 18.02 10.25 -24.76
N ARG A 271 18.12 8.92 -24.82
CA ARG A 271 19.40 8.22 -25.10
C ARG A 271 19.91 8.48 -26.52
N SER A 272 19.05 8.69 -27.52
CA SER A 272 19.52 9.04 -28.87
C SER A 272 19.98 10.49 -28.96
N LYS A 273 19.45 11.36 -28.08
CA LYS A 273 19.75 12.80 -28.04
C LYS A 273 20.92 13.20 -27.16
N SER A 274 21.42 12.31 -26.30
CA SER A 274 22.48 12.63 -25.34
C SER A 274 23.38 11.43 -25.08
N ALA A 275 24.69 11.69 -25.00
CA ALA A 275 25.68 10.66 -24.72
C ALA A 275 25.66 10.24 -23.24
N GLY A 276 25.97 8.97 -22.97
CA GLY A 276 26.14 8.42 -21.62
C GLY A 276 24.96 7.57 -21.13
N LYS A 277 25.13 7.00 -19.92
CA LYS A 277 24.08 6.22 -19.25
C LYS A 277 23.12 7.18 -18.56
N LEU A 278 21.98 7.44 -19.20
CA LEU A 278 20.96 8.37 -18.73
C LEU A 278 19.90 7.72 -17.85
N ALA A 279 19.84 6.39 -17.81
CA ALA A 279 18.87 5.66 -17.00
C ALA A 279 19.51 4.90 -15.84
N VAL A 280 18.81 4.90 -14.70
CA VAL A 280 19.17 4.19 -13.47
C VAL A 280 18.08 3.17 -13.12
N GLU A 281 18.47 2.16 -12.34
CA GLU A 281 17.53 1.21 -11.76
C GLU A 281 17.14 1.66 -10.35
N LEU A 282 15.84 1.71 -10.08
CA LEU A 282 15.26 2.05 -8.78
C LEU A 282 14.52 0.85 -8.19
N GLY A 283 14.29 0.90 -6.88
CA GLY A 283 13.61 -0.13 -6.11
C GLY A 283 14.53 -1.31 -5.76
N PRO A 284 13.99 -2.54 -5.71
CA PRO A 284 12.66 -2.92 -6.17
C PRO A 284 11.54 -2.45 -5.24
N VAL A 285 10.40 -2.10 -5.83
CA VAL A 285 9.21 -1.56 -5.16
C VAL A 285 7.95 -2.34 -5.56
N TRP A 286 6.85 -2.13 -4.85
CA TRP A 286 5.55 -2.69 -5.21
C TRP A 286 5.04 -2.13 -6.56
N CYS A 287 4.77 -3.01 -7.53
CA CYS A 287 4.36 -2.62 -8.87
C CYS A 287 2.85 -2.67 -9.15
N ASP A 288 2.06 -3.11 -8.18
CA ASP A 288 0.61 -3.31 -8.36
C ASP A 288 -0.20 -2.16 -7.71
N GLU A 289 -1.52 -2.33 -7.63
CA GLU A 289 -2.46 -1.37 -7.03
C GLU A 289 -2.04 -0.93 -5.64
N ILE A 290 -2.24 0.36 -5.37
CA ILE A 290 -1.99 0.99 -4.05
C ILE A 290 -3.29 1.45 -3.37
N PHE A 291 -4.45 1.17 -4.00
CA PHE A 291 -5.78 1.49 -3.51
C PHE A 291 -6.77 0.37 -3.82
N ASP A 292 -7.68 0.12 -2.89
CA ASP A 292 -8.93 -0.57 -3.17
C ASP A 292 -10.05 0.48 -3.28
N PRO A 293 -10.63 0.71 -4.48
CA PRO A 293 -11.64 1.76 -4.67
C PRO A 293 -12.89 1.59 -3.80
N SER A 294 -13.28 0.34 -3.50
CA SER A 294 -14.45 0.05 -2.69
C SER A 294 -14.19 0.40 -1.23
N PHE A 295 -13.01 0.07 -0.72
CA PHE A 295 -12.56 0.38 0.62
C PHE A 295 -12.35 1.88 0.80
N CYS A 296 -11.70 2.56 -0.15
CA CYS A 296 -11.54 4.01 -0.11
C CYS A 296 -12.89 4.75 -0.14
N GLN A 297 -13.86 4.25 -0.91
CA GLN A 297 -15.22 4.81 -0.92
C GLN A 297 -15.92 4.60 0.43
N ALA A 298 -15.79 3.42 1.03
CA ALA A 298 -16.33 3.15 2.36
C ALA A 298 -15.66 4.04 3.43
N MET A 299 -14.34 4.28 3.33
CA MET A 299 -13.63 5.22 4.21
C MET A 299 -14.20 6.64 4.06
N LEU A 300 -14.47 7.10 2.83
CA LEU A 300 -15.08 8.41 2.59
C LEU A 300 -16.45 8.52 3.25
N SER A 301 -17.30 7.49 3.11
CA SER A 301 -18.60 7.43 3.78
C SER A 301 -18.46 7.47 5.31
N LYS A 302 -17.46 6.78 5.87
CA LYS A 302 -17.17 6.82 7.32
C LYS A 302 -16.63 8.15 7.80
N ALA A 303 -15.83 8.84 6.99
CA ALA A 303 -15.36 10.18 7.33
C ALA A 303 -16.52 11.16 7.52
N SER A 304 -17.55 11.07 6.67
CA SER A 304 -18.78 11.84 6.82
C SER A 304 -19.58 11.46 8.07
N SER A 305 -19.78 10.16 8.33
CA SER A 305 -20.57 9.72 9.49
C SER A 305 -19.90 10.07 10.83
N LEU A 306 -18.57 10.02 10.88
CA LEU A 306 -17.76 10.38 12.05
C LEU A 306 -17.49 11.89 12.15
N GLN A 307 -18.07 12.69 11.24
CA GLN A 307 -17.92 14.16 11.21
C GLN A 307 -16.46 14.63 11.23
N LEU A 308 -15.60 13.93 10.48
CA LEU A 308 -14.18 14.24 10.44
C LEU A 308 -13.90 15.57 9.72
N PRO A 309 -12.75 16.22 9.99
CA PRO A 309 -12.41 17.50 9.39
C PRO A 309 -12.50 17.48 7.86
N HIS A 310 -12.97 18.58 7.26
CA HIS A 310 -13.14 18.71 5.79
C HIS A 310 -11.89 18.32 4.98
N LYS A 311 -10.68 18.61 5.52
CA LYS A 311 -9.42 18.20 4.89
C LYS A 311 -9.29 16.69 4.67
N VAL A 312 -9.85 15.86 5.57
CA VAL A 312 -9.85 14.39 5.47
C VAL A 312 -10.83 13.95 4.38
N THR A 313 -12.05 14.49 4.39
CA THR A 313 -13.09 14.20 3.40
C THR A 313 -12.64 14.60 1.99
N SER A 314 -12.01 15.78 1.84
CA SER A 314 -11.44 16.25 0.57
C SER A 314 -10.30 15.35 0.08
N LEU A 315 -9.40 14.93 0.98
CA LEU A 315 -8.33 13.99 0.67
C LEU A 315 -8.89 12.63 0.20
N LEU A 316 -9.83 12.04 0.95
CA LEU A 316 -10.47 10.78 0.58
C LEU A 316 -11.26 10.87 -0.73
N THR A 317 -11.90 12.01 -1.01
CA THR A 317 -12.54 12.27 -2.31
C THR A 317 -11.54 12.22 -3.46
N THR A 318 -10.37 12.84 -3.26
CA THR A 318 -9.26 12.79 -4.23
C THR A 318 -8.76 11.36 -4.41
N ILE A 319 -8.54 10.62 -3.31
CA ILE A 319 -8.09 9.22 -3.33
C ILE A 319 -9.10 8.31 -4.04
N VAL A 320 -10.40 8.46 -3.81
CA VAL A 320 -11.43 7.67 -4.50
C VAL A 320 -11.40 7.91 -6.01
N SER A 321 -11.25 9.17 -6.43
CA SER A 321 -11.09 9.53 -7.84
C SER A 321 -9.81 8.93 -8.44
N GLU A 322 -8.70 9.00 -7.70
CA GLU A 322 -7.41 8.44 -8.08
C GLU A 322 -7.41 6.91 -8.17
N ALA A 323 -8.09 6.23 -7.25
CA ALA A 323 -8.23 4.78 -7.23
C ALA A 323 -9.07 4.25 -8.40
N ARG A 324 -10.09 5.01 -8.83
CA ARG A 324 -10.93 4.65 -9.99
C ARG A 324 -10.25 4.98 -11.32
N CYS A 325 -9.52 6.10 -11.38
CA CYS A 325 -8.79 6.60 -12.56
C CYS A 325 -9.52 6.35 -13.89
N LYS A 326 -10.69 6.97 -14.06
CA LYS A 326 -11.56 6.76 -15.22
C LYS A 326 -10.92 7.21 -16.53
N ASP A 327 -11.29 6.53 -17.62
CA ASP A 327 -10.99 6.81 -19.02
C ASP A 327 -12.11 7.57 -19.75
N HIS A 328 -13.25 7.82 -19.11
CA HIS A 328 -14.35 8.66 -19.62
C HIS A 328 -15.04 9.45 -18.50
N PRO A 329 -15.52 10.69 -18.74
CA PRO A 329 -16.30 11.46 -17.77
C PRO A 329 -17.60 10.76 -17.30
N ASP A 330 -18.28 10.03 -18.19
CA ASP A 330 -19.63 9.47 -17.95
C ASP A 330 -19.73 7.96 -17.69
N SER A 331 -18.63 7.28 -17.33
CA SER A 331 -18.74 5.88 -16.89
C SER A 331 -19.29 5.80 -15.45
N GLU A 332 -20.61 5.90 -15.29
CA GLU A 332 -21.30 5.36 -14.10
C GLU A 332 -21.32 3.83 -14.14
N GLY A 333 -21.28 3.22 -12.96
CA GLY A 333 -20.80 1.86 -12.75
C GLY A 333 -21.72 0.75 -13.25
N GLY A 334 -21.13 -0.22 -13.94
CA GLY A 334 -21.57 -1.60 -13.86
C GLY A 334 -21.01 -2.24 -12.59
N ILE A 335 -21.87 -2.52 -11.62
CA ILE A 335 -21.56 -3.44 -10.52
C ILE A 335 -21.42 -4.83 -11.16
N GLY A 336 -20.19 -5.19 -11.54
CA GLY A 336 -19.81 -6.58 -11.74
C GLY A 336 -19.78 -7.24 -10.37
N GLY A 337 -20.91 -7.79 -9.94
CA GLY A 337 -20.91 -8.78 -8.87
C GLY A 337 -20.10 -9.97 -9.35
N ASP A 338 -18.94 -10.18 -8.76
CA ASP A 338 -18.31 -11.51 -8.79
C ASP A 338 -19.27 -12.43 -8.03
N LYS A 339 -20.08 -13.14 -8.81
CA LYS A 339 -20.97 -14.20 -8.32
C LYS A 339 -20.12 -15.16 -7.50
N GLU A 340 -20.50 -15.32 -6.25
CA GLU A 340 -20.32 -16.55 -5.50
C GLU A 340 -20.76 -17.71 -6.40
N ASN A 341 -19.82 -18.57 -6.80
CA ASN A 341 -20.15 -19.89 -7.29
C ASN A 341 -20.52 -20.76 -6.09
N THR A 342 -21.73 -20.54 -5.59
CA THR A 342 -22.47 -21.50 -4.76
C THR A 342 -23.27 -22.34 -5.74
N LEU A 343 -22.77 -23.51 -6.11
CA LEU A 343 -23.54 -24.52 -6.83
C LEU A 343 -24.00 -25.55 -5.81
N THR A 344 -25.24 -25.40 -5.34
CA THR A 344 -26.02 -26.45 -4.71
C THR A 344 -27.38 -26.54 -5.40
N GLU A 345 -27.67 -27.75 -5.87
CA GLU A 345 -28.98 -28.37 -6.19
C GLU A 345 -29.75 -27.82 -7.40
N GLY A 346 -30.30 -28.63 -8.31
CA GLY A 346 -30.37 -30.07 -8.47
C GLY A 346 -31.32 -30.38 -9.63
N LEU A 347 -31.08 -31.46 -10.38
CA LEU A 347 -32.09 -32.17 -11.16
C LEU A 347 -31.51 -33.53 -11.56
N GLU A 348 -32.07 -34.55 -10.92
CA GLU A 348 -31.96 -35.98 -11.22
C GLU A 348 -32.33 -36.24 -12.68
N ASP A 349 -31.59 -37.12 -13.38
CA ASP A 349 -31.99 -38.53 -13.53
C ASP A 349 -31.01 -39.28 -14.47
N SER A 350 -30.94 -40.60 -14.29
CA SER A 350 -30.33 -41.63 -15.19
C SER A 350 -28.89 -42.11 -14.90
N LEU A 351 -28.80 -42.99 -13.89
CA LEU A 351 -28.32 -44.39 -13.95
C LEU A 351 -26.93 -44.75 -14.54
N ALA A 352 -26.12 -45.32 -13.64
CA ALA A 352 -25.39 -46.60 -13.71
C ALA A 352 -23.86 -46.62 -13.96
N GLY A 353 -23.15 -47.17 -12.95
CA GLY A 353 -21.94 -48.01 -13.09
C GLY A 353 -20.63 -47.42 -12.53
N VAL A 354 -20.14 -47.93 -11.38
CA VAL A 354 -18.91 -48.77 -11.25
C VAL A 354 -17.62 -47.92 -11.27
N GLU A 355 -16.63 -47.96 -10.38
CA GLU A 355 -16.25 -48.64 -9.13
C GLU A 355 -15.12 -47.76 -8.50
N ASP A 356 -14.92 -47.86 -7.19
CA ASP A 356 -13.81 -47.28 -6.44
C ASP A 356 -12.48 -48.00 -6.73
N GLU A 357 -11.35 -47.29 -6.83
CA GLU A 357 -10.04 -47.85 -6.48
C GLU A 357 -9.14 -46.83 -5.76
N GLU A 358 -8.58 -47.31 -4.65
CA GLU A 358 -7.67 -46.68 -3.71
C GLU A 358 -6.22 -46.71 -4.25
N GLU A 359 -5.41 -45.67 -4.01
CA GLU A 359 -3.97 -45.69 -4.29
C GLU A 359 -3.17 -46.03 -3.01
N GLU A 360 -2.51 -47.18 -3.01
CA GLU A 360 -1.51 -47.60 -2.01
C GLU A 360 -0.10 -47.09 -2.35
N GLU A 361 0.63 -46.65 -1.33
CA GLU A 361 2.07 -46.36 -1.34
C GLU A 361 2.90 -47.62 -1.03
N GLU A 362 3.92 -47.95 -1.84
CA GLU A 362 5.19 -48.62 -1.44
C GLU A 362 6.25 -48.25 -2.51
N GLY A 363 7.56 -48.13 -2.32
CA GLY A 363 8.54 -48.58 -1.33
C GLY A 363 9.88 -48.81 -2.07
N LEU A 364 11.02 -48.38 -1.50
CA LEU A 364 12.37 -48.34 -2.11
C LEU A 364 13.09 -49.71 -2.30
N HIS A 365 14.14 -49.71 -3.16
CA HIS A 365 15.45 -50.44 -3.19
C HIS A 365 15.67 -51.23 -4.51
N GLY A 366 16.83 -51.33 -5.19
CA GLY A 366 18.21 -50.85 -5.07
C GLY A 366 19.11 -51.54 -6.14
N HIS A 367 20.07 -50.80 -6.72
CA HIS A 367 21.31 -51.16 -7.46
C HIS A 367 21.41 -52.25 -8.57
N SER A 368 21.93 -51.87 -9.76
CA SER A 368 23.26 -52.25 -10.31
C SER A 368 23.49 -51.68 -11.73
N CYS A 369 24.76 -51.62 -12.17
CA CYS A 369 25.36 -50.83 -13.24
C CYS A 369 25.64 -51.56 -14.58
N HIS A 370 26.04 -50.75 -15.60
CA HIS A 370 26.49 -51.02 -16.99
C HIS A 370 25.37 -51.13 -18.06
N SER A 371 25.44 -50.52 -19.24
CA SER A 371 26.52 -49.89 -20.03
C SER A 371 25.98 -48.85 -21.04
N VAL A 372 26.89 -48.03 -21.53
CA VAL A 372 26.79 -46.93 -22.52
C VAL A 372 26.22 -47.39 -23.86
N GLU A 373 25.34 -46.59 -24.49
CA GLU A 373 25.50 -46.08 -25.88
C GLU A 373 24.35 -45.14 -26.34
N ASP A 374 24.80 -43.95 -26.76
CA ASP A 374 24.31 -42.92 -27.67
C ASP A 374 22.94 -42.20 -27.56
N GLU A 375 23.11 -40.88 -27.49
CA GLU A 375 22.17 -39.78 -27.54
C GLU A 375 21.45 -39.68 -28.90
N THR A 376 20.18 -39.29 -28.89
CA THR A 376 19.63 -38.27 -29.81
C THR A 376 18.30 -37.73 -29.27
N ASP A 377 18.27 -36.40 -29.12
CA ASP A 377 17.15 -35.44 -29.10
C ASP A 377 15.73 -35.89 -28.75
N GLY A 378 15.20 -35.30 -27.67
CA GLY A 378 13.77 -35.27 -27.35
C GLY A 378 13.47 -34.24 -26.27
N GLU A 379 13.33 -32.97 -26.67
CA GLU A 379 13.04 -31.81 -25.83
C GLU A 379 11.89 -32.04 -24.84
N THR A 380 12.17 -31.87 -23.55
CA THR A 380 11.14 -31.69 -22.53
C THR A 380 10.64 -30.23 -22.58
N PRO A 381 9.31 -29.98 -22.56
CA PRO A 381 8.79 -28.63 -22.70
C PRO A 381 9.03 -27.85 -21.41
N THR A 382 10.03 -26.97 -21.42
CA THR A 382 10.18 -25.94 -20.40
C THR A 382 8.93 -25.06 -20.41
N LYS A 383 8.18 -25.06 -19.30
CA LYS A 383 7.05 -24.14 -19.10
C LYS A 383 7.58 -22.69 -19.15
N ARG A 384 7.58 -22.07 -20.34
CA ARG A 384 7.88 -20.65 -20.53
C ARG A 384 6.97 -19.86 -19.59
N LEU A 385 7.58 -19.13 -18.65
CA LEU A 385 6.87 -18.15 -17.83
C LEU A 385 6.26 -17.13 -18.79
N LYS A 386 4.93 -17.15 -18.98
CA LYS A 386 4.23 -16.14 -19.78
C LYS A 386 4.52 -14.77 -19.16
N THR A 387 5.06 -13.84 -19.96
CA THR A 387 5.24 -12.45 -19.57
C THR A 387 3.87 -11.79 -19.50
N GLU A 388 3.21 -11.88 -18.35
CA GLU A 388 1.97 -11.13 -18.10
C GLU A 388 2.32 -9.64 -17.94
N HIS A 389 1.84 -8.82 -18.86
CA HIS A 389 1.80 -7.37 -18.70
C HIS A 389 0.82 -7.04 -17.58
N LEU A 390 1.27 -6.33 -16.53
CA LEU A 390 0.36 -5.85 -15.49
C LEU A 390 -0.55 -4.78 -16.09
N VAL A 391 -1.82 -5.12 -16.28
CA VAL A 391 -2.86 -4.14 -16.58
C VAL A 391 -3.45 -3.66 -15.26
N LEU A 392 -2.96 -2.51 -14.79
CA LEU A 392 -3.47 -1.87 -13.58
C LEU A 392 -4.80 -1.16 -13.88
N ARG A 393 -5.71 -1.20 -12.90
CA ARG A 393 -6.89 -0.34 -12.85
C ARG A 393 -6.45 1.12 -12.78
N SER A 394 -5.58 1.46 -11.83
CA SER A 394 -5.01 2.79 -11.71
C SER A 394 -3.54 2.79 -12.18
N PRO A 395 -3.16 3.60 -13.18
CA PRO A 395 -1.80 3.64 -13.72
C PRO A 395 -0.77 3.90 -12.61
N ALA A 396 0.38 3.23 -12.62
CA ALA A 396 1.41 3.48 -11.62
C ALA A 396 2.12 4.82 -11.85
N PHE A 397 2.43 5.53 -10.75
CA PHE A 397 3.04 6.85 -10.76
C PHE A 397 2.19 7.93 -11.43
N TYR A 398 2.74 9.14 -11.48
CA TYR A 398 2.07 10.33 -12.01
C TYR A 398 3.10 11.27 -12.66
N PHE A 399 2.64 12.12 -13.58
CA PHE A 399 3.47 13.13 -14.23
C PHE A 399 3.18 14.50 -13.64
N ASN A 400 4.23 15.18 -13.17
CA ASN A 400 4.12 16.56 -12.70
C ASN A 400 3.99 17.50 -13.91
N LEU A 401 2.92 18.31 -13.95
CA LEU A 401 2.67 19.18 -15.09
C LEU A 401 3.77 20.21 -15.28
N HIS A 402 4.17 20.92 -14.21
CA HIS A 402 5.21 21.94 -14.30
C HIS A 402 6.52 21.41 -14.93
N ARG A 403 6.88 20.15 -14.68
CA ARG A 403 8.06 19.52 -15.29
C ARG A 403 7.88 19.20 -16.78
N HIS A 404 6.70 18.75 -17.19
CA HIS A 404 6.46 18.21 -18.54
C HIS A 404 5.71 19.17 -19.48
N SER A 405 5.27 20.32 -18.96
CA SER A 405 4.65 21.37 -19.76
C SER A 405 5.57 21.86 -20.89
N PRO A 406 5.01 22.15 -22.08
CA PRO A 406 5.72 22.86 -23.12
C PRO A 406 6.25 24.21 -22.60
N LYS A 407 7.51 24.54 -22.91
CA LYS A 407 8.14 25.78 -22.42
C LYS A 407 7.37 27.01 -22.92
N GLY A 408 6.97 27.90 -22.00
CA GLY A 408 6.30 29.16 -22.33
C GLY A 408 4.80 29.07 -22.54
N HIS A 409 4.17 27.94 -22.21
CA HIS A 409 2.73 27.73 -22.35
C HIS A 409 2.04 27.65 -20.97
N ASP A 410 0.90 28.35 -20.83
CA ASP A 410 0.00 28.18 -19.69
C ASP A 410 -1.04 27.09 -19.99
N LEU A 411 -1.01 26.00 -19.21
CA LEU A 411 -1.97 24.90 -19.34
C LEU A 411 -3.31 25.19 -18.61
N GLY A 412 -3.41 26.30 -17.89
CA GLY A 412 -4.60 26.66 -17.14
C GLY A 412 -4.94 25.66 -16.03
N LYS A 413 -6.23 25.37 -15.85
CA LYS A 413 -6.71 24.52 -14.75
C LYS A 413 -6.42 23.04 -15.02
N ILE A 414 -5.75 22.37 -14.08
CA ILE A 414 -5.42 20.93 -14.14
C ILE A 414 -6.60 20.03 -14.53
N ASN A 415 -7.81 20.34 -14.07
CA ASN A 415 -9.00 19.55 -14.42
C ASN A 415 -9.30 19.54 -15.92
N LYS A 416 -9.06 20.65 -16.63
CA LYS A 416 -9.23 20.70 -18.10
C LYS A 416 -8.26 19.75 -18.80
N VAL A 417 -7.03 19.65 -18.30
CA VAL A 417 -6.03 18.72 -18.83
C VAL A 417 -6.44 17.27 -18.57
N VAL A 418 -6.92 16.97 -17.36
CA VAL A 418 -7.46 15.63 -17.02
C VAL A 418 -8.61 15.25 -17.96
N ASP A 419 -9.56 16.15 -18.19
CA ASP A 419 -10.70 15.90 -19.08
C ASP A 419 -10.26 15.75 -20.54
N PHE A 420 -9.28 16.53 -21.00
CA PHE A 420 -8.70 16.38 -22.33
C PHE A 420 -8.05 14.99 -22.53
N LEU A 421 -7.29 14.51 -21.55
CA LEU A 421 -6.69 13.17 -21.61
C LEU A 421 -7.74 12.05 -21.64
N ARG A 422 -8.85 12.20 -20.88
CA ARG A 422 -9.99 11.26 -20.92
C ARG A 422 -10.70 11.28 -22.26
N ASN A 423 -10.89 12.45 -22.87
CA ASN A 423 -11.46 12.56 -24.20
C ASN A 423 -10.57 11.89 -25.26
N ALA A 424 -9.25 11.91 -25.06
CA ALA A 424 -8.27 11.14 -25.82
C ALA A 424 -8.21 9.64 -25.43
N LYS A 425 -9.19 9.13 -24.66
CA LYS A 425 -9.33 7.72 -24.23
C LYS A 425 -8.20 7.20 -23.34
N HIS A 426 -7.49 8.09 -22.64
CA HIS A 426 -6.56 7.71 -21.59
C HIS A 426 -7.23 7.77 -20.23
N LYS A 427 -6.91 6.81 -19.34
CA LYS A 427 -7.25 6.94 -17.93
C LYS A 427 -6.53 8.16 -17.38
N ALA A 428 -7.24 9.05 -16.69
CA ALA A 428 -6.60 10.19 -16.05
C ALA A 428 -7.30 10.60 -14.75
N SER A 429 -6.50 11.03 -13.78
CA SER A 429 -6.98 11.64 -12.55
C SER A 429 -5.94 12.59 -11.97
N ARG A 430 -6.38 13.49 -11.09
CA ARG A 430 -5.46 14.13 -10.14
C ARG A 430 -4.90 13.07 -9.20
N THR A 431 -3.84 13.43 -8.49
CA THR A 431 -3.25 12.57 -7.45
C THR A 431 -3.12 13.33 -6.14
N HIS A 432 -3.33 12.63 -5.01
CA HIS A 432 -3.08 13.21 -3.70
C HIS A 432 -1.58 13.41 -3.40
N PHE A 433 -0.71 12.70 -4.12
CA PHE A 433 0.73 12.78 -3.92
C PHE A 433 1.28 14.17 -4.29
N ASP A 434 0.78 14.76 -5.38
CA ASP A 434 1.24 16.05 -5.87
C ASP A 434 0.06 16.84 -6.48
N PRO A 435 -0.30 18.02 -5.94
CA PRO A 435 -1.44 18.79 -6.41
C PRO A 435 -1.32 19.29 -7.86
N GLU A 436 -0.09 19.33 -8.40
CA GLU A 436 0.23 19.77 -9.77
C GLU A 436 0.46 18.58 -10.73
N ALA A 437 0.16 17.36 -10.30
CA ALA A 437 0.40 16.16 -11.09
C ALA A 437 -0.88 15.45 -11.55
N ILE A 438 -0.72 14.71 -12.64
CA ILE A 438 -1.75 13.87 -13.24
C ILE A 438 -1.26 12.42 -13.25
N ARG A 439 -2.08 11.51 -12.70
CA ARG A 439 -1.94 10.07 -12.92
C ARG A 439 -2.63 9.74 -14.24
N THR A 440 -1.95 9.07 -15.16
CA THR A 440 -2.50 8.74 -16.48
C THR A 440 -1.95 7.44 -17.04
N SER A 441 -2.73 6.77 -17.91
CA SER A 441 -2.28 5.58 -18.65
C SER A 441 -1.41 5.91 -19.86
N CYS A 442 -1.19 7.19 -20.19
CA CYS A 442 -0.24 7.60 -21.21
C CYS A 442 1.18 7.14 -20.87
N THR A 443 1.94 6.75 -21.88
CA THR A 443 3.40 6.82 -21.85
C THR A 443 3.85 8.27 -21.70
N LEU A 444 5.11 8.51 -21.27
CA LEU A 444 5.59 9.89 -21.16
C LEU A 444 5.59 10.59 -22.53
N ALA A 445 5.96 9.89 -23.60
CA ALA A 445 5.96 10.44 -24.95
C ALA A 445 4.57 10.90 -25.39
N GLU A 446 3.55 10.05 -25.23
CA GLU A 446 2.14 10.40 -25.50
C GLU A 446 1.67 11.58 -24.65
N PHE A 447 1.98 11.56 -23.34
CA PHE A 447 1.60 12.62 -22.42
C PHE A 447 2.16 13.97 -22.86
N THR A 448 3.45 14.05 -23.20
CA THR A 448 4.07 15.30 -23.66
C THR A 448 3.51 15.80 -24.98
N ASN A 449 3.17 14.91 -25.92
CA ASN A 449 2.55 15.28 -27.19
C ASN A 449 1.12 15.84 -26.98
N LEU A 450 0.32 15.17 -26.16
CA LEU A 450 -1.04 15.61 -25.81
C LEU A 450 -1.03 16.96 -25.09
N LEU A 451 -0.04 17.25 -24.25
CA LEU A 451 0.10 18.57 -23.63
C LEU A 451 0.38 19.68 -24.65
N VAL A 452 1.18 19.40 -25.68
CA VAL A 452 1.41 20.35 -26.79
C VAL A 452 0.13 20.59 -27.58
N GLU A 453 -0.62 19.54 -27.89
CA GLU A 453 -1.92 19.63 -28.58
C GLU A 453 -2.94 20.42 -27.76
N PHE A 454 -3.07 20.09 -26.47
CA PHE A 454 -3.95 20.80 -25.55
C PHE A 454 -3.62 22.30 -25.50
N SER A 455 -2.34 22.65 -25.41
CA SER A 455 -1.93 24.05 -25.36
C SER A 455 -2.23 24.80 -26.66
N LYS A 456 -2.05 24.15 -27.82
CA LYS A 456 -2.43 24.73 -29.12
C LYS A 456 -3.94 24.95 -29.24
N ALA A 457 -4.75 24.14 -28.56
CA ALA A 457 -6.21 24.28 -28.56
C ALA A 457 -6.74 25.35 -27.57
N GLN A 458 -5.91 25.85 -26.65
CA GLN A 458 -6.28 26.96 -25.74
C GLN A 458 -5.90 28.35 -26.30
N ASN A 459 -4.97 28.40 -27.26
CA ASN A 459 -4.60 29.62 -28.00
C ASN A 459 -5.44 29.75 -29.26
#